data_AF-A0A821IRQ7-F1
#
_entry.id   AF-A0A821IRQ7-F1
#
_cell.length_a   1.000
_cell.length_b   1.000
_cell.length_c   1.000
_cell.angle_alpha   90.00
_cell.angle_beta   90.00
_cell.angle_gamma   90.00
#
_symmetry.space_group_name_H-M   'P 1'
#
loop_
_entity.id
_entity.type
_entity.pdbx_description
1 polymer ?
#
loop_
_entity_poly.entity_id
_entity_poly.type
_entity_poly.pdbx_seq_one_letter_code
_entity_poly.pdbx_strand_id
1 'polypeptide(L)' 'MDDNKLLTLVNEERIHLQDYCSLLFEVGDLKYASAATVSRCGMIYVDPENLDQLDLLYDRYTTNILKFYLS' A
#
# COMPACT_ATOMS: atom_id res chain seq x y z
N MET A 1 3.75 4.39 7.04
CA MET A 1 4.01 5.83 6.81
C MET A 1 3.78 6.61 8.09
N ASP A 2 4.47 7.72 8.34
CA ASP A 2 4.16 8.55 9.51
C ASP A 2 3.04 9.57 9.21
N ASP A 3 2.51 10.21 10.25
CA ASP A 3 1.43 11.20 10.12
C ASP A 3 1.90 12.51 9.48
N ASN A 4 3.22 12.74 9.41
CA ASN A 4 3.79 13.98 8.91
C ASN A 4 3.75 14.08 7.38
N LYS A 5 3.49 12.97 6.68
CA LYS A 5 3.35 12.93 5.21
C LYS A 5 4.53 13.64 4.50
N LEU A 6 5.74 13.55 5.05
CA LEU A 6 6.92 14.28 4.58
C LEU A 6 7.94 13.31 3.97
N LEU A 7 8.19 13.47 2.68
CA LEU A 7 9.25 12.76 1.97
C LEU A 7 10.54 13.58 2.05
N THR A 8 11.54 13.05 2.75
CA THR A 8 12.88 13.66 2.80
C THR A 8 13.77 13.00 1.75
N LEU A 9 14.28 13.79 0.82
CA LEU A 9 15.20 13.35 -0.22
C LEU A 9 16.66 13.38 0.28
N VAL A 10 17.55 12.72 -0.48
CA VAL A 10 18.99 12.62 -0.13
C VAL A 10 19.70 13.98 -0.14
N ASN A 11 19.20 14.94 -0.93
CA ASN A 11 19.65 16.33 -0.94
C ASN A 11 19.03 17.18 0.19
N GLU A 12 18.41 16.55 1.19
CA GLU A 12 17.71 17.19 2.31
C GLU A 12 16.43 17.98 1.93
N GLU A 13 16.02 17.93 0.67
CA GLU A 13 14.77 18.53 0.24
C GLU A 13 13.59 17.78 0.86
N ARG A 14 12.58 18.55 1.28
CA ARG A 14 11.42 18.06 2.01
C ARG A 14 10.16 18.30 1.19
N ILE A 15 9.55 17.22 0.74
CA ILE A 15 8.32 17.26 -0.06
C ILE A 15 7.15 16.81 0.81
N HIS A 16 6.16 17.69 0.99
CA HIS A 16 4.90 17.33 1.64
C HIS A 16 3.99 16.62 0.64
N LEU A 17 3.60 15.39 0.96
CA LEU A 17 2.55 14.67 0.26
C LEU A 17 1.21 15.38 0.49
N GLN A 18 0.52 15.67 -0.62
CA GLN A 18 -0.80 16.28 -0.58
C GLN A 18 -1.84 15.31 -0.02
N ASP A 19 -2.96 15.81 0.49
CA ASP A 19 -3.98 14.96 1.11
C ASP A 19 -4.64 13.97 0.15
N TYR A 20 -4.65 14.28 -1.16
CA TYR A 20 -5.13 13.38 -2.20
C TYR A 20 -4.09 12.32 -2.62
N CYS A 21 -2.85 12.38 -2.11
CA CYS A 21 -1.83 11.39 -2.40
C CYS A 21 -1.95 10.20 -1.44
N SER A 22 -1.90 8.99 -2.01
CA SER A 22 -1.90 7.74 -1.27
C SER A 22 -0.85 6.80 -1.85
N LEU A 23 -0.26 5.98 -0.98
CA LEU A 23 0.79 5.04 -1.32
C LEU A 23 0.27 3.62 -1.12
N LEU A 24 0.32 2.81 -2.18
CA LEU A 24 -0.02 1.41 -2.14
C LEU A 24 1.23 0.57 -2.42
N PHE A 25 1.35 -0.55 -1.73
CA PHE A 25 2.43 -1.52 -1.93
C PHE A 25 1.83 -2.89 -2.18
N GLU A 26 2.15 -3.48 -3.33
CA GLU A 26 1.89 -4.89 -3.60
C GLU A 26 3.16 -5.68 -3.26
N VAL A 27 3.04 -6.66 -2.38
CA VAL A 27 4.17 -7.46 -1.89
C VAL A 27 3.78 -8.94 -1.85
N GLY A 28 4.68 -9.81 -2.28
CA GLY A 28 4.47 -11.25 -2.24
C GLY A 28 4.65 -11.86 -0.84
N ASP A 29 5.62 -11.36 -0.07
CA ASP A 29 5.80 -11.73 1.34
C ASP A 29 6.46 -10.61 2.16
N LEU A 30 6.43 -10.76 3.48
CA LEU A 30 6.96 -9.78 4.45
C LEU A 30 8.18 -10.32 5.22
N LYS A 31 8.87 -11.34 4.73
CA LYS A 31 9.95 -12.03 5.47
C LYS A 31 11.09 -11.09 5.89
N TYR A 32 11.33 -10.05 5.12
CA TYR A 32 12.38 -9.05 5.36
C TYR A 32 11.83 -7.71 5.84
N ALA A 33 10.52 -7.60 6.05
CA ALA A 33 9.91 -6.37 6.52
C ALA A 33 10.15 -6.20 8.04
N SER A 34 10.53 -5.00 8.45
CA SER A 34 10.65 -4.66 9.87
C SER A 34 9.27 -4.33 10.46
N ALA A 35 9.09 -4.56 11.77
CA ALA A 35 7.87 -4.15 12.48
C ALA A 35 7.57 -2.64 12.33
N ALA A 36 8.60 -1.80 12.24
CA ALA A 36 8.46 -0.37 12.03
C ALA A 36 7.88 -0.01 10.66
N THR A 37 8.11 -0.84 9.64
CA THR A 37 7.58 -0.67 8.28
C THR A 37 6.11 -1.02 8.23
N VAL A 38 5.73 -2.19 8.76
CA VAL A 38 4.36 -2.73 8.64
C VAL A 38 3.38 -2.14 9.67
N SER A 39 3.86 -1.68 10.83
CA SER A 39 3.01 -1.12 11.89
C SER A 39 2.21 0.11 11.49
N ARG A 40 2.60 0.78 10.40
CA ARG A 40 1.99 2.02 9.92
C ARG A 40 1.35 1.89 8.54
N CYS A 41 1.03 0.67 8.14
CA CYS A 41 0.34 0.38 6.89
C CYS A 41 -0.88 -0.50 7.19
N GLY A 42 -2.00 -0.24 6.53
CA GLY A 42 -3.10 -1.21 6.47
C GLY A 42 -2.67 -2.39 5.60
N MET A 43 -2.94 -3.62 6.05
CA MET A 43 -2.58 -4.84 5.33
C MET A 43 -3.83 -5.64 4.98
N ILE A 44 -3.90 -6.09 3.73
CA ILE A 44 -4.91 -7.00 3.23
C ILE A 44 -4.16 -8.23 2.73
N TYR A 45 -4.45 -9.39 3.30
CA TYR A 45 -3.88 -10.66 2.85
C TYR A 45 -4.84 -11.28 1.84
N VAL A 46 -4.31 -11.69 0.69
CA VAL A 46 -5.06 -12.50 -0.26
C VAL A 46 -4.45 -13.89 -0.34
N ASP A 47 -5.30 -14.89 -0.17
CA ASP A 47 -4.93 -16.28 -0.28
C ASP A 47 -4.71 -16.64 -1.77
N PRO A 48 -3.52 -17.15 -2.15
CA PRO A 48 -3.24 -17.55 -3.52
C PRO A 48 -4.18 -18.64 -4.04
N GLU A 49 -4.77 -19.49 -3.20
CA GLU A 49 -5.75 -20.49 -3.64
C GLU A 49 -7.05 -19.84 -4.14
N ASN A 50 -7.35 -18.62 -3.69
CA ASN A 50 -8.48 -17.83 -4.14
C ASN A 50 -8.15 -16.94 -5.36
N LEU A 51 -6.87 -16.86 -5.79
CA LEU A 51 -6.46 -16.06 -6.95
C LEU A 51 -6.81 -16.75 -8.28
N ASP A 52 -6.57 -18.06 -8.37
CA ASP A 52 -6.64 -18.82 -9.64
C ASP A 52 -8.05 -18.82 -10.28
N GLN A 53 -9.11 -18.66 -9.48
CA GLN A 53 -10.48 -18.56 -9.99
C GLN A 53 -10.85 -17.15 -10.47
N LEU A 54 -9.96 -16.17 -10.31
CA LEU A 54 -10.33 -14.77 -10.19
C LEU A 54 -9.40 -13.80 -10.93
N ASP A 55 -8.59 -14.19 -11.92
CA ASP A 55 -7.68 -13.25 -12.60
C ASP A 55 -8.34 -11.93 -13.08
N LEU A 56 -9.57 -11.97 -13.62
CA LEU A 56 -10.32 -10.77 -14.01
C LEU A 56 -10.99 -10.04 -12.84
N LEU A 57 -11.22 -10.76 -11.74
CA LEU A 57 -11.94 -10.26 -10.58
C LEU A 57 -10.98 -9.72 -9.53
N TYR A 58 -9.72 -10.18 -9.50
CA TYR A 58 -8.62 -9.69 -8.69
C TYR A 58 -8.28 -8.25 -9.06
N ASP A 59 -8.12 -7.97 -10.35
CA ASP A 59 -7.88 -6.61 -10.84
C ASP A 59 -9.05 -5.68 -10.48
N ARG A 60 -10.29 -6.20 -10.55
CA ARG A 60 -11.50 -5.48 -10.14
C ARG A 60 -11.64 -5.34 -8.62
N TYR A 61 -11.21 -6.34 -7.84
CA TYR A 61 -11.23 -6.34 -6.38
C TYR A 61 -10.21 -5.34 -5.85
N THR A 62 -8.98 -5.40 -6.34
CA THR A 62 -7.91 -4.46 -6.02
C THR A 62 -8.32 -3.05 -6.43
N THR A 63 -8.89 -2.86 -7.63
CA THR A 63 -9.44 -1.56 -8.06
C THR A 63 -10.56 -1.05 -7.15
N ASN A 64 -11.46 -1.91 -6.68
CA ASN A 64 -12.56 -1.51 -5.80
C ASN A 64 -12.11 -1.22 -4.36
N ILE A 65 -11.18 -2.01 -3.83
CA ILE A 65 -10.53 -1.76 -2.54
C ILE A 65 -9.77 -0.44 -2.62
N LEU A 66 -9.03 -0.21 -3.70
CA LEU A 66 -8.35 1.06 -3.94
C LEU A 66 -9.35 2.20 -4.01
N LYS A 67 -10.47 2.07 -4.72
CA LYS A 67 -11.52 3.09 -4.72
C LYS A 67 -12.09 3.37 -3.33
N PHE A 68 -12.24 2.36 -2.47
CA PHE A 68 -12.74 2.54 -1.11
C PHE A 68 -11.74 3.27 -0.20
N TYR A 69 -10.44 2.97 -0.34
CA TYR A 69 -9.39 3.62 0.46
C TYR A 69 -8.95 4.98 -0.09
N LEU A 70 -9.21 5.27 -1.37
CA LEU A 70 -8.82 6.50 -2.06
C LEU A 70 -9.97 7.50 -2.27
N SER A 71 -11.22 7.18 -1.87
CA SER A 71 -12.37 8.10 -1.90
C SER A 71 -12.61 8.74 -0.54
#